data_AF-A0A3N2K8H1-F1
#
_entry.id   AF-A0A3N2K8H1-F1
#
_cell.length_a   1.000
_cell.length_b   1.000
_cell.length_c   1.000
_cell.angle_alpha   90.00
_cell.angle_beta   90.00
_cell.angle_gamma   90.00
#
_symmetry.space_group_name_H-M   'P 1'
#
loop_
_entity.id
_entity.type
_entity.pdbx_description
1 polymer ?
#
loop_
_entity_poly.entity_id
_entity_poly.type
_entity_poly.pdbx_seq_one_letter_code
_entity_poly.pdbx_strand_id
1 'polypeptide(L)'
;MAVGQSTPSASDSVHISLCLNRWRQRNRFYRKMKYLNYIILTLVAFVLISCEERTGYYDSEQQEIIAKLTAREWKLVYEHTPNFEPNEFQKEGWVYKFNANGTGSYKWVKWEDGSISGEPVYFRWTFTTDNFAVIYIDKSGRFWLIDKLTAKDLWVYNSDQDPVLYPNSDKVFWKFVAKINTEQD
;
A
#
# COMPACT_ATOMS: atom_id res chain seq x y z
N MET A 1 4.10 -5.41 -92.67
CA MET A 1 4.14 -4.48 -91.52
C MET A 1 3.86 -5.32 -90.26
N ALA A 2 4.90 -5.73 -89.55
CA ALA A 2 4.75 -6.48 -88.29
C ALA A 2 5.39 -5.65 -87.18
N VAL A 3 4.54 -5.13 -86.29
CA VAL A 3 4.95 -4.43 -85.07
C VAL A 3 5.44 -5.49 -84.10
N GLY A 4 6.75 -5.56 -83.88
CA GLY A 4 7.35 -6.46 -82.91
C GLY A 4 7.01 -6.02 -81.49
N GLN A 5 6.17 -6.80 -80.81
CA GLN A 5 6.03 -6.69 -79.36
C GLN A 5 7.29 -7.27 -78.70
N SER A 6 8.08 -6.41 -78.08
CA SER A 6 9.19 -6.83 -77.22
C SER A 6 8.63 -7.47 -75.96
N THR A 7 8.77 -8.79 -75.85
CA THR A 7 8.51 -9.54 -74.62
C THR A 7 9.51 -9.14 -73.53
N PRO A 8 9.06 -8.90 -72.28
CA PRO A 8 9.96 -8.49 -71.20
C PRO A 8 10.94 -9.62 -70.86
N SER A 9 12.18 -9.27 -70.55
CA SER A 9 13.24 -10.23 -70.27
C SER A 9 13.05 -10.87 -68.88
N ALA A 10 13.56 -12.10 -68.72
CA ALA A 10 13.47 -12.84 -67.45
C ALA A 10 14.09 -12.09 -66.25
N SER A 11 15.04 -11.17 -66.50
CA SER A 11 15.65 -10.27 -65.51
C SER A 11 14.63 -9.32 -64.87
N ASP A 12 13.74 -8.75 -65.69
CA ASP A 12 12.78 -7.72 -65.26
C ASP A 12 11.68 -8.33 -64.38
N SER A 13 11.28 -9.57 -64.66
CA SER A 13 10.29 -10.30 -63.88
C SER A 13 10.79 -10.71 -62.48
N VAL A 14 12.08 -10.98 -62.32
CA VAL A 14 12.69 -11.31 -61.02
C VAL A 14 12.83 -10.06 -60.14
N HIS A 15 13.20 -8.92 -60.73
CA HIS A 15 13.33 -7.65 -60.02
C HIS A 15 12.00 -7.14 -59.47
N ILE A 16 10.91 -7.27 -60.25
CA ILE A 16 9.55 -6.89 -59.81
C ILE A 16 9.04 -7.80 -58.69
N SER A 17 9.30 -9.12 -58.77
CA SER A 17 8.92 -10.10 -57.74
C SER A 17 9.63 -9.87 -56.40
N LEU A 18 10.92 -9.53 -56.43
CA LEU A 18 11.70 -9.18 -55.23
C LEU A 18 11.19 -7.89 -54.56
N CYS A 19 10.84 -6.86 -55.34
CA CYS A 19 10.27 -5.62 -54.82
C CYS A 19 8.87 -5.81 -54.18
N LEU A 20 8.00 -6.60 -54.80
CA LEU A 20 6.66 -6.93 -54.26
C LEU A 20 6.75 -7.74 -52.95
N ASN A 21 7.64 -8.72 -52.89
CA ASN A 21 7.86 -9.52 -51.68
C ASN A 21 8.43 -8.69 -50.52
N ARG A 22 9.33 -7.75 -50.81
CA ARG A 22 9.90 -6.82 -49.81
C ARG A 22 8.85 -5.84 -49.26
N TRP A 23 7.94 -5.34 -50.12
CA TRP A 23 6.83 -4.48 -49.70
C TRP A 23 5.76 -5.24 -48.89
N ARG A 24 5.44 -6.49 -49.27
CA ARG A 24 4.51 -7.38 -48.54
C ARG A 24 5.05 -7.81 -47.17
N GLN A 25 6.36 -8.03 -47.05
CA GLN A 25 7.04 -8.33 -45.78
C GLN A 25 7.04 -7.10 -44.86
N ARG A 26 7.35 -5.91 -45.40
CA ARG A 26 7.34 -4.64 -44.65
C ARG A 26 5.95 -4.27 -44.11
N ASN A 27 4.89 -4.45 -44.91
CA ASN A 27 3.51 -4.21 -44.47
C ASN A 27 2.99 -5.23 -43.45
N ARG A 28 3.46 -6.49 -43.50
CA ARG A 28 3.16 -7.50 -42.46
C ARG A 28 3.88 -7.21 -41.15
N PHE A 29 5.14 -6.77 -41.20
CA PHE A 29 5.88 -6.33 -40.01
C PHE A 29 5.26 -5.10 -39.37
N TYR A 30 4.85 -4.11 -40.18
CA TYR A 30 4.18 -2.90 -39.70
C TYR A 30 2.78 -3.18 -39.11
N ARG A 31 2.02 -4.12 -39.70
CA ARG A 31 0.76 -4.62 -39.09
C ARG A 31 1.03 -5.32 -37.76
N LYS A 32 2.00 -6.23 -37.68
CA LYS A 32 2.36 -6.94 -36.44
C LYS A 32 2.84 -5.99 -35.34
N MET A 33 3.64 -4.97 -35.68
CA MET A 33 4.06 -3.93 -34.75
C MET A 33 2.88 -3.07 -34.25
N LYS A 34 1.91 -2.74 -35.12
CA LYS A 34 0.68 -2.06 -34.68
C LYS A 34 -0.15 -2.92 -33.73
N TYR A 35 -0.36 -4.20 -34.04
CA TYR A 35 -1.07 -5.13 -33.15
C TYR A 35 -0.34 -5.32 -31.82
N LEU A 36 0.99 -5.43 -31.84
CA LEU A 36 1.80 -5.52 -30.61
C LEU A 36 1.69 -4.23 -29.78
N ASN A 37 1.70 -3.07 -30.44
CA ASN A 37 1.53 -1.78 -29.76
C ASN A 37 0.12 -1.63 -29.17
N TYR A 38 -0.93 -2.09 -29.87
CA TYR A 38 -2.28 -2.16 -29.33
C TYR A 38 -2.38 -3.09 -28.12
N ILE A 39 -1.74 -4.27 -28.17
CA ILE A 39 -1.71 -5.22 -27.04
C ILE A 39 -1.00 -4.60 -25.82
N ILE A 40 0.15 -3.95 -26.03
CA ILE A 40 0.88 -3.26 -24.95
C ILE A 40 0.03 -2.12 -24.38
N LEU A 41 -0.64 -1.33 -25.22
CA LEU A 41 -1.51 -0.24 -24.77
C LEU A 41 -2.70 -0.76 -23.95
N THR A 42 -3.31 -1.89 -24.35
CA THR A 42 -4.39 -2.53 -23.59
C THR A 42 -3.90 -3.12 -22.27
N LEU A 43 -2.70 -3.69 -22.22
CA LEU A 43 -2.10 -4.21 -20.98
C LEU A 43 -1.77 -3.09 -19.99
N VAL A 44 -1.19 -1.99 -20.48
CA VAL A 44 -0.95 -0.79 -19.66
C VAL A 44 -2.26 -0.20 -19.14
N ALA A 45 -3.29 -0.12 -19.98
CA ALA A 45 -4.62 0.32 -19.55
C ALA A 45 -5.22 -0.61 -18.49
N PHE A 46 -5.07 -1.93 -18.62
CA PHE A 46 -5.57 -2.90 -17.64
C PHE A 46 -4.86 -2.77 -16.28
N VAL A 47 -3.54 -2.53 -16.27
CA VAL A 47 -2.77 -2.28 -15.04
C VAL A 47 -3.24 -1.00 -14.34
N LEU A 48 -3.66 0.02 -15.10
CA LEU A 48 -4.20 1.26 -14.53
C LEU A 48 -5.62 1.10 -13.94
N ILE A 49 -6.44 0.18 -14.47
CA ILE A 49 -7.81 -0.09 -13.96
C ILE A 49 -7.76 -0.99 -12.71
N SER A 50 -6.70 -1.79 -12.53
CA SER A 50 -6.49 -2.60 -11.32
C SER A 50 -6.00 -1.82 -10.09
N CYS A 51 -5.97 -0.49 -10.14
CA CYS A 51 -5.92 0.34 -8.94
C CYS A 51 -7.33 0.40 -8.34
N GLU A 52 -7.76 -0.71 -7.75
CA GLU A 52 -8.93 -0.72 -6.89
C GLU A 52 -8.56 0.03 -5.61
N GLU A 53 -8.69 1.37 -5.65
CA GLU A 53 -9.02 2.08 -4.43
C GLU A 53 -10.27 1.41 -3.88
N ARG A 54 -10.24 1.05 -2.58
CA ARG A 54 -11.41 0.63 -1.82
C ARG A 54 -12.42 1.79 -1.92
N THR A 55 -13.23 1.82 -2.99
CA THR A 55 -14.14 2.93 -3.36
C THR A 55 -15.51 2.75 -2.73
N GLY A 56 -15.67 1.77 -1.84
CA GLY A 56 -16.75 1.79 -0.88
C GLY A 56 -16.48 2.89 0.13
N TYR A 57 -17.32 3.93 0.15
CA TYR A 57 -17.36 4.86 1.26
C TYR A 57 -17.45 4.06 2.56
N TYR A 58 -16.56 4.34 3.51
CA TYR A 58 -16.63 3.75 4.84
C TYR A 58 -18.02 4.01 5.42
N ASP A 59 -18.62 2.99 6.03
CA ASP A 59 -19.85 3.19 6.77
C ASP A 59 -19.62 4.09 8.01
N SER A 60 -20.68 4.49 8.69
CA SER A 60 -20.58 5.40 9.84
C SER A 60 -19.74 4.83 10.99
N GLU A 61 -19.77 3.51 11.20
CA GLU A 61 -19.02 2.85 12.27
C GLU A 61 -17.52 2.83 11.95
N GLN A 62 -17.18 2.45 10.71
CA GLN A 62 -15.81 2.50 10.18
C GLN A 62 -15.21 3.92 10.23
N GLN A 63 -16.00 4.93 9.86
CA GLN A 63 -15.59 6.33 9.96
C GLN A 63 -15.34 6.75 11.40
N GLU A 64 -16.17 6.33 12.35
CA GLU A 64 -15.99 6.62 13.77
C GLU A 64 -14.71 5.98 14.32
N ILE A 65 -14.40 4.75 13.92
CA ILE A 65 -13.16 4.05 14.31
C ILE A 65 -11.93 4.80 13.76
N ILE A 66 -11.93 5.16 12.47
CA ILE A 66 -10.83 5.95 11.86
C ILE A 66 -10.68 7.29 12.59
N ALA A 67 -11.80 7.98 12.84
CA ALA A 67 -11.79 9.27 13.52
C ALA A 67 -11.19 9.16 14.93
N LYS A 68 -11.58 8.16 15.72
CA LYS A 68 -11.01 7.92 17.06
C LYS A 68 -9.52 7.61 16.98
N LEU A 69 -9.11 6.70 16.10
CA LEU A 69 -7.70 6.30 15.95
C LEU A 69 -6.80 7.47 15.55
N THR A 70 -7.30 8.38 14.70
CA THR A 70 -6.50 9.46 14.11
C THR A 70 -6.65 10.82 14.82
N ALA A 71 -7.57 10.93 15.79
CA ALA A 71 -7.82 12.19 16.50
C ALA A 71 -6.66 12.65 17.41
N ARG A 72 -5.79 11.74 17.86
CA ARG A 72 -4.78 12.01 18.90
C ARG A 72 -3.47 11.29 18.60
N GLU A 73 -2.40 11.74 19.26
CA GLU A 73 -1.18 10.94 19.40
C GLU A 73 -1.37 9.94 20.55
N TRP A 74 -0.85 8.73 20.40
CA TRP A 74 -0.99 7.62 21.34
C TRP A 74 0.34 7.36 22.05
N LYS A 75 0.39 7.56 23.36
CA LYS A 75 1.57 7.30 24.21
C LYS A 75 1.52 5.87 24.72
N LEU A 76 2.51 5.06 24.39
CA LEU A 76 2.67 3.72 24.97
C LEU A 76 3.07 3.86 26.43
N VAL A 77 2.22 3.37 27.34
CA VAL A 77 2.45 3.46 28.80
C VAL A 77 2.67 2.10 29.45
N TYR A 78 2.29 1.02 28.78
CA TYR A 78 2.38 -0.32 29.31
C TYR A 78 2.58 -1.33 28.18
N GLU A 79 3.46 -2.29 28.41
CA GLU A 79 3.74 -3.42 27.54
C GLU A 79 3.81 -4.71 28.37
N HIS A 80 3.20 -5.79 27.89
CA HIS A 80 3.30 -7.09 28.54
C HIS A 80 3.42 -8.21 27.50
N THR A 81 4.58 -8.86 27.54
CA THR A 81 4.84 -10.10 26.80
C THR A 81 4.51 -11.28 27.72
N PRO A 82 3.73 -12.28 27.25
CA PRO A 82 3.43 -13.46 28.04
C PRO A 82 4.70 -14.10 28.60
N ASN A 83 4.66 -14.55 29.86
CA ASN A 83 5.77 -15.14 30.60
C ASN A 83 6.90 -14.18 31.03
N PHE A 84 6.76 -12.88 30.81
CA PHE A 84 7.69 -11.86 31.28
C PHE A 84 6.97 -10.83 32.17
N GLU A 85 7.73 -10.21 33.08
CA GLU A 85 7.20 -9.09 33.86
C GLU A 85 6.77 -7.94 32.94
N PRO A 86 5.65 -7.27 33.22
CA PRO A 86 5.23 -6.11 32.47
C PRO A 86 6.26 -4.97 32.51
N ASN A 87 6.32 -4.20 31.42
CA ASN A 87 7.09 -2.98 31.32
C ASN A 87 6.16 -1.76 31.40
N GLU A 88 6.39 -0.89 32.37
CA GLU A 88 5.66 0.37 32.56
C GLU A 88 6.53 1.57 32.20
N PHE A 89 6.08 2.36 31.23
CA PHE A 89 6.85 3.49 30.68
C PHE A 89 6.56 4.78 31.46
N GLN A 90 7.23 4.98 32.59
CA GLN A 90 6.94 6.09 33.50
C GLN A 90 7.65 7.41 33.18
N LYS A 91 8.77 7.39 32.44
CA LYS A 91 9.59 8.59 32.15
C LYS A 91 9.70 8.93 30.68
N GLU A 92 9.65 7.92 29.82
CA GLU A 92 9.78 8.04 28.39
C GLU A 92 9.16 6.82 27.71
N GLY A 93 8.82 6.95 26.43
CA GLY A 93 8.30 5.84 25.65
C GLY A 93 7.90 6.25 24.23
N TRP A 94 7.32 5.28 23.51
CA TRP A 94 6.89 5.50 22.13
C TRP A 94 5.60 6.32 22.06
N VAL A 95 5.58 7.27 21.13
CA VAL A 95 4.38 8.04 20.76
C VAL A 95 4.07 7.78 19.30
N TYR A 96 2.88 7.26 19.02
CA TYR A 96 2.37 6.98 17.69
C TYR A 96 1.37 8.05 17.26
N LYS A 97 1.42 8.45 15.99
CA LYS A 97 0.44 9.32 15.35
C LYS A 97 -0.05 8.65 14.07
N PHE A 98 -1.37 8.48 13.97
CA PHE A 98 -2.02 7.94 12.78
C PHE A 98 -2.71 9.09 12.03
N ASN A 99 -2.49 9.20 10.73
CA ASN A 99 -3.20 10.12 9.85
C ASN A 99 -4.28 9.36 9.07
N ALA A 100 -5.43 9.99 8.84
CA ALA A 100 -6.58 9.38 8.16
C ALA A 100 -6.31 8.91 6.72
N ASN A 101 -5.24 9.40 6.08
CA ASN A 101 -4.82 8.99 4.75
C ASN A 101 -3.99 7.68 4.71
N GLY A 102 -3.97 6.90 5.79
CA GLY A 102 -3.21 5.65 5.87
C GLY A 102 -1.71 5.83 6.07
N THR A 103 -1.26 7.03 6.46
CA THR A 103 0.12 7.29 6.88
C THR A 103 0.20 7.51 8.37
N GLY A 104 1.39 7.39 8.95
CA GLY A 104 1.62 7.67 10.36
C GLY A 104 3.09 7.84 10.67
N SER A 105 3.37 8.12 11.93
CA SER A 105 4.73 8.21 12.45
C SER A 105 4.80 7.77 13.90
N TYR A 106 5.94 7.25 14.33
CA TYR A 106 6.23 7.07 15.76
C TYR A 106 7.59 7.64 16.12
N LYS A 107 7.72 8.06 17.39
CA LYS A 107 8.94 8.69 17.93
C LYS A 107 9.08 8.35 19.41
N TRP A 108 10.32 8.30 19.89
CA TRP A 108 10.59 8.14 21.31
C TRP A 108 10.60 9.50 22.00
N VAL A 109 9.82 9.65 23.07
CA VAL A 109 9.61 10.94 23.74
C VAL A 109 9.83 10.79 25.23
N LYS A 110 10.56 11.74 25.83
CA LYS A 110 10.62 11.91 27.28
C LYS A 110 9.39 12.66 27.78
N TRP A 111 8.73 12.12 28.80
CA TRP A 111 7.46 12.67 29.29
C TRP A 111 7.63 13.99 30.04
N GLU A 112 8.77 14.20 30.70
CA GLU A 112 9.04 15.37 31.53
C GLU A 112 9.10 16.67 30.70
N ASP A 113 9.81 16.67 29.58
CA ASP A 113 10.07 17.86 28.76
C ASP A 113 9.52 17.75 27.32
N GLY A 114 9.00 16.59 26.93
CA GLY A 114 8.53 16.33 25.57
C GLY A 114 9.65 16.20 24.53
N SER A 115 10.91 16.12 24.96
CA SER A 115 12.06 15.98 24.06
C SER A 115 11.98 14.68 23.28
N ILE A 116 12.31 14.77 21.98
CA ILE A 116 12.32 13.64 21.07
C ILE A 116 13.74 13.07 21.03
N SER A 117 13.86 11.75 21.25
CA SER A 117 15.11 11.04 21.07
C SER A 117 15.17 10.45 19.67
N GLY A 118 16.12 10.93 18.85
CA GLY A 118 16.30 10.49 17.47
C GLY A 118 15.29 11.06 16.47
N GLU A 119 15.32 10.53 15.25
CA GLU A 119 14.42 10.94 14.17
C GLU A 119 13.09 10.17 14.21
N PRO A 120 11.94 10.82 13.93
CA PRO A 120 10.66 10.14 13.78
C PRO A 120 10.72 9.09 12.67
N VAL A 121 10.12 7.93 12.92
CA VAL A 121 9.96 6.88 11.91
C VAL A 121 8.57 7.00 11.29
N TYR A 122 8.52 7.14 9.97
CA TYR A 122 7.27 7.19 9.21
C TYR A 122 6.87 5.80 8.73
N PHE A 123 5.56 5.55 8.70
CA PHE A 123 4.98 4.28 8.29
C PHE A 123 3.67 4.49 7.53
N ARG A 124 3.23 3.44 6.83
CA ARG A 124 1.87 3.30 6.31
C ARG A 124 1.13 2.27 7.13
N TRP A 125 -0.18 2.43 7.18
CA TRP A 125 -1.06 1.52 7.89
C TRP A 125 -2.39 1.35 7.16
N THR A 126 -3.04 0.22 7.41
CA THR A 126 -4.37 -0.09 6.87
C THR A 126 -5.11 -1.05 7.81
N PHE A 127 -6.44 -1.07 7.74
CA PHE A 127 -7.23 -2.13 8.37
C PHE A 127 -7.28 -3.37 7.47
N THR A 128 -7.01 -4.55 8.04
CA THR A 128 -7.02 -5.83 7.30
C THR A 128 -8.35 -6.57 7.38
N THR A 129 -9.25 -6.13 8.26
CA THR A 129 -10.59 -6.70 8.43
C THR A 129 -11.68 -5.68 8.07
N ASP A 130 -12.86 -6.15 7.68
CA ASP A 130 -13.99 -5.28 7.34
C ASP A 130 -14.59 -4.57 8.55
N ASN A 131 -14.49 -5.17 9.74
CA ASN A 131 -14.92 -4.57 11.01
C ASN A 131 -13.87 -3.66 11.66
N PHE A 132 -12.75 -3.39 10.98
CA PHE A 132 -11.67 -2.50 11.44
C PHE A 132 -11.06 -2.89 12.80
N ALA A 133 -11.08 -4.19 13.12
CA ALA A 133 -10.51 -4.70 14.35
C ALA A 133 -8.98 -4.85 14.28
N VAL A 134 -8.39 -5.02 13.10
CA VAL A 134 -6.95 -5.29 12.95
C VAL A 134 -6.28 -4.22 12.09
N ILE A 135 -5.25 -3.58 12.65
CA ILE A 135 -4.37 -2.63 11.95
C ILE A 135 -3.11 -3.37 11.52
N TYR A 136 -2.72 -3.24 10.26
CA TYR A 136 -1.38 -3.63 9.78
C TYR A 136 -0.50 -2.38 9.63
N ILE A 137 0.73 -2.45 10.12
CA ILE A 137 1.74 -1.39 9.99
C ILE A 137 2.90 -1.91 9.14
N ASP A 138 3.15 -1.28 7.99
CA ASP A 138 4.11 -1.78 6.99
C ASP A 138 5.56 -1.77 7.51
N LYS A 139 5.94 -0.72 8.23
CA LYS A 139 7.32 -0.47 8.64
C LYS A 139 7.81 -1.48 9.67
N SER A 140 6.93 -1.88 10.58
CA SER A 140 7.22 -2.90 11.59
C SER A 140 6.85 -4.30 11.12
N GLY A 141 6.03 -4.42 10.06
CA GLY A 141 5.47 -5.70 9.62
C GLY A 141 4.55 -6.35 10.66
N ARG A 142 3.94 -5.56 11.54
CA ARG A 142 3.15 -6.05 12.68
C ARG A 142 1.65 -5.84 12.47
N PHE A 143 0.89 -6.74 13.06
CA PHE A 143 -0.57 -6.67 13.16
C PHE A 143 -0.96 -6.29 14.58
N TRP A 144 -1.84 -5.32 14.71
CA TRP A 144 -2.40 -4.85 15.98
C TRP A 144 -3.89 -5.16 16.00
N LEU A 145 -4.29 -6.16 16.77
CA LEU A 145 -5.70 -6.40 17.09
C LEU A 145 -6.14 -5.42 18.16
N ILE A 146 -7.13 -4.59 17.84
CA ILE A 146 -7.72 -3.63 18.76
C ILE A 146 -8.57 -4.39 19.78
N ASP A 147 -8.20 -4.26 21.05
CA ASP A 147 -8.98 -4.73 22.19
C ASP A 147 -9.90 -3.62 22.71
N LYS A 148 -9.40 -2.38 22.74
CA LYS A 148 -10.16 -1.20 23.19
C LYS A 148 -9.74 0.03 22.38
N LEU A 149 -10.71 0.79 21.88
CA LEU A 149 -10.49 2.10 21.27
C LEU A 149 -11.55 3.10 21.75
N THR A 150 -11.10 4.12 22.48
CA THR A 150 -11.93 5.22 22.99
C THR A 150 -11.25 6.56 22.73
N ALA A 151 -11.83 7.67 23.17
CA ALA A 151 -11.17 8.98 23.07
C ALA A 151 -9.89 9.11 23.90
N LYS A 152 -9.65 8.21 24.88
CA LYS A 152 -8.55 8.28 25.84
C LYS A 152 -7.62 7.08 25.81
N ASP A 153 -8.14 5.91 25.46
CA ASP A 153 -7.43 4.65 25.52
C ASP A 153 -7.40 3.97 24.14
N LEU A 154 -6.24 3.45 23.78
CA LEU A 154 -6.06 2.49 22.69
C LEU A 154 -5.29 1.28 23.25
N TRP A 155 -5.92 0.12 23.31
CA TRP A 155 -5.30 -1.12 23.76
C TRP A 155 -5.26 -2.10 22.60
N VAL A 156 -4.11 -2.74 22.41
CA VAL A 156 -3.89 -3.64 21.28
C VAL A 156 -3.10 -4.87 21.66
N TYR A 157 -3.34 -5.95 20.95
CA TYR A 157 -2.44 -7.10 20.88
C TYR A 157 -1.59 -7.01 19.62
N ASN A 158 -0.29 -6.81 19.79
CA ASN A 158 0.70 -6.76 18.73
C ASN A 158 1.22 -8.16 18.43
N SER A 159 1.21 -8.56 17.15
CA SER A 159 1.71 -9.86 16.67
C SER A 159 2.44 -9.73 15.33
N ASP A 160 3.32 -10.70 15.04
CA ASP A 160 3.97 -10.86 13.73
C ASP A 160 3.04 -11.47 12.66
N GLN A 161 1.95 -12.10 13.09
CA GLN A 161 0.99 -12.76 12.21
C GLN A 161 -0.39 -12.12 12.34
N ASP A 162 -1.17 -12.18 11.25
CA ASP A 162 -2.56 -11.71 11.29
C ASP A 162 -3.36 -12.55 12.32
N PRO A 163 -3.88 -11.93 13.40
CA PRO A 163 -4.52 -12.64 14.50
C PRO A 163 -5.90 -13.20 14.13
N VAL A 164 -6.49 -12.82 13.00
CA VAL A 164 -7.72 -13.42 12.48
C VAL A 164 -7.42 -14.73 11.76
N LEU A 165 -6.31 -14.77 11.01
CA LEU A 165 -5.87 -15.98 10.31
C LEU A 165 -5.15 -16.96 11.25
N TYR A 166 -4.43 -16.43 12.24
CA TYR A 166 -3.61 -17.19 13.18
C TYR A 166 -3.94 -16.77 14.63
N PRO A 167 -5.13 -17.14 15.15
CA PRO A 167 -5.61 -16.65 16.45
C PRO A 167 -4.77 -17.09 17.65
N ASN A 168 -3.99 -18.17 17.52
CA ASN A 168 -3.15 -18.75 18.57
C ASN A 168 -1.68 -18.34 18.46
N SER A 169 -1.34 -17.33 17.65
CA SER A 169 0.02 -16.80 17.59
C SER A 169 0.41 -16.12 18.91
N ASP A 170 1.71 -15.98 19.15
CA ASP A 170 2.22 -15.15 20.24
C ASP A 170 1.82 -13.68 20.03
N LYS A 171 1.42 -13.04 21.13
CA LYS A 171 0.94 -11.66 21.12
C LYS A 171 1.52 -10.91 22.32
N VAL A 172 1.92 -9.67 22.08
CA VAL A 172 2.35 -8.74 23.12
C VAL A 172 1.23 -7.74 23.34
N PHE A 173 0.82 -7.54 24.59
CA PHE A 173 -0.25 -6.61 24.91
C PHE A 173 0.31 -5.22 25.19
N TRP A 174 -0.19 -4.22 24.48
CA TRP A 174 0.20 -2.82 24.61
C TRP A 174 -0.99 -1.95 25.03
N LYS A 175 -0.77 -1.07 26.01
CA LYS A 175 -1.73 -0.01 26.36
C LYS A 175 -1.18 1.35 25.99
N PHE A 176 -1.98 2.09 25.25
CA PHE A 176 -1.74 3.47 24.92
C PHE A 176 -2.76 4.38 25.59
N VAL A 177 -2.31 5.57 25.95
CA VAL A 177 -3.15 6.68 26.38
C VAL A 177 -3.04 7.84 25.40
N ALA A 178 -4.14 8.53 25.16
CA ALA A 178 -4.16 9.71 24.31
C ALA A 178 -3.28 10.80 24.93
N LYS A 179 -2.38 11.36 24.12
CA LYS A 179 -1.68 12.60 24.47
C LYS A 179 -2.69 13.73 24.47
N ILE A 180 -2.95 14.28 25.64
CA ILE A 180 -3.67 15.54 25.77
C ILE A 180 -2.74 16.63 25.23
N ASN A 181 -3.14 17.30 24.16
CA ASN A 181 -2.49 18.53 23.74
C ASN A 181 -2.98 19.61 24.71
N THR A 182 -2.10 20.14 25.54
CA THR A 182 -2.41 21.20 26.53
C THR A 182 -2.57 22.57 25.87
N GLU A 183 -3.21 22.63 24.71
CA GLU A 183 -3.54 23.85 23.97
C GLU A 183 -4.91 23.69 23.34
N GLN A 184 -5.94 23.71 24.19
CA GLN A 184 -7.32 24.02 23.82
C GLN A 184 -8.10 24.28 25.12
N ASP A 185 -7.84 25.46 25.69
CA ASP A 185 -8.79 26.24 26.51
C ASP A 185 -8.97 27.60 25.81
#